data_AF-A0A8T7AJK0-F1
#
_entry.id   AF-A0A8T7AJK0-F1
#
_cell.length_a   1.000
_cell.length_b   1.000
_cell.length_c   1.000
_cell.angle_alpha   90.00
_cell.angle_beta   90.00
_cell.angle_gamma   90.00
#
_symmetry.space_group_name_H-M   'P 1'
#
loop_
_entity.id
_entity.type
_entity.pdbx_description
1 polymer ?
#
loop_
_entity_poly.entity_id
_entity_poly.type
_entity_poly.pdbx_seq_one_letter_code
_entity_poly.pdbx_strand_id
1 'polypeptide(L)'
;MNIEQYIIQAGRQARAAARLMATLPRGVKDAALQNIAGLLESSVADLIQANRKDIEAGRDQGLQPALLDRLAFNEAGVKAMAAGCRQVAALPDPIGEIQDMSYRPSGIQVGRMRVPLGVIGIIYESRPNVTVDAAALCLKSGNATILRGGSEAIHSNRAIAECIANALAQSGLPANAVQLVETTDRAAVGQLITMPDYVDVIVPRGGKGLIERISQDATVPVIKHLDGICHVYIDRQADLQKARDIAFNAKTHRYGVC
;
A
#
# COMPACT_ATOMS: atom_id res chain seq x y z
N MET A 1 15.69 -11.38 -19.44
CA MET A 1 14.54 -11.96 -18.71
C MET A 1 13.28 -11.33 -19.27
N ASN A 2 12.29 -12.11 -19.69
CA ASN A 2 11.01 -11.54 -20.15
C ASN A 2 10.18 -11.07 -18.93
N ILE A 3 9.10 -10.31 -19.16
CA ILE A 3 8.28 -9.73 -18.07
C ILE A 3 7.67 -10.82 -17.19
N GLU A 4 7.18 -11.90 -17.80
CA GLU A 4 6.62 -13.04 -17.08
C GLU A 4 7.63 -13.64 -16.08
N GLN A 5 8.84 -13.97 -16.55
CA GLN A 5 9.91 -14.50 -15.70
C GLN A 5 10.27 -13.52 -14.56
N TYR A 6 10.32 -12.22 -14.86
CA TYR A 6 10.61 -11.19 -13.87
C TYR A 6 9.57 -11.15 -12.75
N ILE A 7 8.27 -11.12 -13.08
CA ILE A 7 7.21 -11.06 -12.08
C ILE A 7 7.10 -12.39 -11.32
N ILE A 8 7.27 -13.54 -11.98
CA ILE A 8 7.32 -14.84 -11.30
C ILE A 8 8.48 -14.90 -10.29
N GLN A 9 9.64 -14.38 -10.67
CA GLN A 9 10.79 -14.32 -9.77
C GLN A 9 10.50 -13.42 -8.56
N ALA A 10 9.90 -12.25 -8.77
CA ALA A 10 9.46 -11.37 -7.68
C ALA A 10 8.46 -12.06 -6.74
N GLY A 11 7.51 -12.81 -7.31
CA GLY A 11 6.54 -13.63 -6.56
C GLY A 11 7.21 -14.70 -5.69
N ARG A 12 8.17 -15.45 -6.25
CA ARG A 12 8.95 -16.45 -5.49
C ARG A 12 9.74 -15.84 -4.34
N GLN A 13 10.40 -14.71 -4.61
CA GLN A 13 11.16 -13.96 -3.61
C GLN A 13 10.26 -13.40 -2.51
N ALA A 14 9.09 -12.87 -2.87
CA ALA A 14 8.10 -12.38 -1.91
C ALA A 14 7.57 -13.52 -1.03
N ARG A 15 7.29 -14.70 -1.62
CA ARG A 15 6.82 -15.88 -0.89
C ARG A 15 7.86 -16.37 0.14
N ALA A 16 9.14 -16.36 -0.24
CA ALA A 16 10.23 -16.70 0.67
C ALA A 16 10.34 -15.67 1.81
N ALA A 17 10.25 -14.37 1.49
CA ALA A 17 10.26 -13.31 2.49
C ALA A 17 9.05 -13.37 3.43
N ALA A 18 7.85 -13.64 2.91
CA ALA A 18 6.61 -13.72 3.70
C ALA A 18 6.70 -14.77 4.82
N ARG A 19 7.33 -15.92 4.55
CA ARG A 19 7.55 -16.96 5.57
C ARG A 19 8.40 -16.47 6.73
N LEU A 20 9.45 -15.69 6.43
CA LEU A 20 10.30 -15.10 7.46
C LEU A 20 9.56 -13.99 8.20
N MET A 21 8.88 -13.11 7.47
CA MET A 21 8.09 -12.00 8.01
C MET A 21 7.02 -12.48 9.01
N ALA A 22 6.36 -13.60 8.74
CA ALA A 22 5.34 -14.16 9.62
C ALA A 22 5.85 -14.58 11.01
N THR A 23 7.16 -14.81 11.16
CA THR A 23 7.79 -15.20 12.43
C THR A 23 8.42 -14.05 13.19
N LEU A 24 8.45 -12.84 12.60
CA LEU A 24 9.16 -11.72 13.21
C LEU A 24 8.42 -11.17 14.44
N PRO A 25 9.14 -10.95 15.56
CA PRO A 25 8.59 -10.24 16.70
C PRO A 25 8.15 -8.82 16.34
N ARG A 26 7.12 -8.33 17.02
CA ARG A 26 6.63 -6.95 16.91
C ARG A 26 7.77 -5.92 16.88
N GLY A 27 8.71 -6.01 17.83
CA GLY A 27 9.78 -5.01 18.00
C GLY A 27 10.67 -4.86 16.76
N VAL A 28 10.90 -5.94 16.02
CA VAL A 28 11.70 -5.92 14.78
C VAL A 28 10.95 -5.19 13.67
N LYS A 29 9.64 -5.47 13.52
CA LYS A 29 8.77 -4.77 12.55
C LYS A 29 8.64 -3.29 12.88
N ASP A 30 8.44 -2.96 14.16
CA ASP A 30 8.30 -1.57 14.61
C ASP A 30 9.61 -0.78 14.44
N ALA A 31 10.76 -1.39 14.72
CA ALA A 31 12.07 -0.78 14.47
C ALA A 31 12.30 -0.50 12.97
N ALA A 32 11.93 -1.43 12.09
CA ALA A 32 12.01 -1.21 10.65
C ALA A 32 11.17 -0.02 10.20
N LEU A 33 9.95 0.13 10.72
CA LEU A 33 9.08 1.28 10.40
C LEU A 33 9.65 2.61 10.91
N GLN A 34 10.27 2.62 12.09
CA GLN A 34 10.97 3.81 12.60
C GLN A 34 12.18 4.17 11.74
N ASN A 35 12.95 3.17 11.30
CA ASN A 35 14.10 3.37 10.41
C ASN A 35 13.67 3.88 9.03
N ILE A 36 12.55 3.37 8.47
CA ILE A 36 11.96 3.93 7.23
C ILE A 36 11.65 5.41 7.43
N ALA A 37 10.99 5.78 8.54
CA ALA A 37 10.66 7.18 8.83
C ALA A 37 11.91 8.06 8.89
N GLY A 38 12.97 7.60 9.58
CA GLY A 38 14.23 8.32 9.66
C GLY A 38 14.94 8.49 8.30
N LEU A 39 14.97 7.43 7.48
CA LEU A 39 15.59 7.48 6.16
C LEU A 39 14.82 8.38 5.19
N LEU A 40 13.48 8.40 5.25
CA LEU A 40 12.69 9.33 4.45
C LEU A 40 13.03 10.79 4.80
N GLU A 41 13.16 11.10 6.09
CA GLU A 41 13.49 12.45 6.56
C GLU A 41 14.93 12.85 6.24
N SER A 42 15.89 11.93 6.32
CA SER A 42 17.27 12.22 5.93
C SER A 42 17.46 12.35 4.42
N SER A 43 16.54 11.78 3.62
CA SER A 43 16.62 11.73 2.15
C SER A 43 15.67 12.73 1.47
N VAL A 44 15.17 13.74 2.20
CA VAL A 44 14.22 14.74 1.67
C VAL A 44 14.71 15.36 0.37
N ALA A 45 15.98 15.77 0.30
CA ALA A 45 16.54 16.41 -0.89
C ALA A 45 16.46 15.51 -2.13
N ASP A 46 16.86 14.24 -1.98
CA ASP A 46 16.87 13.25 -3.07
C ASP A 46 15.44 12.89 -3.50
N LEU A 47 14.53 12.72 -2.54
CA LEU A 47 13.11 12.44 -2.79
C LEU A 47 12.44 13.58 -3.57
N ILE A 48 12.70 14.83 -3.18
CA ILE A 48 12.17 16.01 -3.89
C ILE A 48 12.78 16.13 -5.29
N GLN A 49 14.08 15.83 -5.45
CA GLN A 49 14.70 15.83 -6.76
C GLN A 49 14.11 14.75 -7.67
N ALA A 50 13.87 13.55 -7.15
CA ALA A 50 13.21 12.48 -7.89
C ALA A 50 11.78 12.86 -8.30
N ASN A 51 11.03 13.49 -7.39
CA ASN A 51 9.67 13.94 -7.68
C ASN A 51 9.60 15.04 -8.73
N ARG A 52 10.57 15.97 -8.74
CA ARG A 52 10.65 16.99 -9.81
C ARG A 52 10.81 16.37 -11.19
N LYS A 53 11.64 15.33 -11.33
CA LYS A 53 11.80 14.60 -12.61
C LYS A 53 10.47 14.01 -13.08
N ASP A 54 9.72 13.39 -12.17
CA ASP A 54 8.39 12.85 -12.49
C ASP A 54 7.39 13.95 -12.89
N ILE A 55 7.37 15.09 -12.17
CA ILE A 55 6.49 16.22 -12.51
C ILE A 55 6.83 16.81 -13.87
N GLU A 56 8.12 17.01 -14.16
CA GLU A 56 8.60 17.52 -15.45
C GLU A 56 8.23 16.56 -16.58
N ALA A 57 8.57 15.28 -16.45
CA ALA A 57 8.20 14.26 -17.43
C ALA A 57 6.67 14.15 -17.62
N GLY A 58 5.90 14.25 -16.55
CA GLY A 58 4.44 14.28 -16.62
C GLY A 58 3.91 15.48 -17.38
N ARG A 59 4.46 16.68 -17.15
CA ARG A 59 4.08 17.89 -17.91
C ARG A 59 4.38 17.73 -19.39
N ASP A 60 5.56 17.22 -19.74
CA ASP A 60 5.98 17.01 -21.13
C ASP A 60 5.10 15.98 -21.85
N GLN A 61 4.57 14.99 -21.11
CA GLN A 61 3.64 13.99 -21.61
C GLN A 61 2.16 14.44 -21.57
N GLY A 62 1.88 15.68 -21.17
CA GLY A 62 0.53 16.22 -21.16
C GLY A 62 -0.37 15.67 -20.05
N LEU A 63 0.20 15.27 -18.90
CA LEU A 63 -0.60 14.82 -17.75
C LEU A 63 -1.55 15.94 -17.29
N GLN A 64 -2.80 15.57 -16.98
CA GLN A 64 -3.78 16.54 -16.50
C GLN A 64 -3.35 17.17 -15.16
N PRO A 65 -3.70 18.44 -14.89
CA PRO A 65 -3.32 19.13 -13.64
C PRO A 65 -3.69 18.36 -12.36
N ALA A 66 -4.85 17.71 -12.34
CA ALA A 66 -5.29 16.91 -11.19
C ALA A 66 -4.43 15.66 -10.92
N LEU A 67 -3.78 15.10 -11.95
CA LEU A 67 -2.84 13.99 -11.79
C LEU A 67 -1.45 14.49 -11.37
N LEU A 68 -1.02 15.64 -11.90
CA LEU A 68 0.22 16.29 -11.44
C LEU A 68 0.15 16.67 -9.96
N ASP A 69 -1.00 17.16 -9.48
CA ASP A 69 -1.22 17.47 -8.06
C ASP A 69 -1.12 16.23 -7.16
N ARG A 70 -1.63 15.08 -7.63
CA ARG A 70 -1.51 13.79 -6.91
C ARG A 70 -0.09 13.24 -6.91
N LEU A 71 0.67 13.52 -7.97
CA LEU A 71 2.04 13.09 -8.15
C LEU A 71 3.01 13.92 -7.30
N ALA A 72 2.73 15.22 -7.16
CA ALA A 72 3.61 16.15 -6.48
C ALA A 72 3.61 15.94 -4.96
N PHE A 73 4.80 16.02 -4.37
CA PHE A 73 4.95 16.18 -2.93
C PHE A 73 6.10 17.15 -2.62
N ASN A 74 6.02 17.74 -1.43
CA ASN A 74 7.03 18.66 -0.91
C ASN A 74 7.62 18.09 0.39
N GLU A 75 8.48 18.85 1.07
CA GLU A 75 9.08 18.45 2.34
C GLU A 75 8.02 18.08 3.39
N ALA A 76 6.90 18.80 3.46
CA ALA A 76 5.80 18.46 4.37
C ALA A 76 5.15 17.13 3.99
N GLY A 77 5.04 16.82 2.69
CA GLY A 77 4.62 15.50 2.21
C GLY A 77 5.56 14.38 2.64
N VAL A 78 6.88 14.60 2.58
CA VAL A 78 7.87 13.62 3.08
C VAL A 78 7.74 13.40 4.59
N LYS A 79 7.62 14.49 5.36
CA LYS A 79 7.38 14.41 6.81
C LYS A 79 6.07 13.70 7.14
N ALA A 80 5.03 13.88 6.34
CA ALA A 80 3.76 13.16 6.50
C ALA A 80 3.91 11.65 6.25
N MET A 81 4.66 11.24 5.22
CA MET A 81 4.99 9.82 4.97
C MET A 81 5.76 9.20 6.14
N ALA A 82 6.77 9.91 6.65
CA ALA A 82 7.53 9.48 7.82
C ALA A 82 6.66 9.39 9.08
N ALA A 83 5.80 10.38 9.31
CA ALA A 83 4.83 10.36 10.41
C ALA A 83 3.86 9.17 10.29
N GLY A 84 3.38 8.85 9.09
CA GLY A 84 2.56 7.68 8.81
C GLY A 84 3.25 6.37 9.23
N CYS A 85 4.53 6.20 8.90
CA CYS A 85 5.31 5.04 9.34
C CYS A 85 5.35 4.93 10.87
N ARG A 86 5.58 6.04 11.58
CA ARG A 86 5.60 6.05 13.05
C ARG A 86 4.25 5.74 13.66
N GLN A 87 3.17 6.26 13.06
CA GLN A 87 1.81 5.94 13.47
C GLN A 87 1.53 4.43 13.33
N VAL A 88 1.92 3.84 12.19
CA VAL A 88 1.75 2.40 11.96
C VAL A 88 2.58 1.57 12.93
N ALA A 89 3.81 1.99 13.26
CA ALA A 89 4.64 1.32 14.27
C ALA A 89 3.98 1.33 15.66
N ALA A 90 3.31 2.43 16.01
CA ALA A 90 2.62 2.57 17.30
C ALA A 90 1.36 1.70 17.42
N LEU A 91 0.76 1.27 16.31
CA LEU A 91 -0.42 0.40 16.34
C LEU A 91 -0.15 -0.91 17.08
N PRO A 92 -1.17 -1.54 17.69
CA PRO A 92 -1.07 -2.92 18.16
C PRO A 92 -0.58 -3.84 17.04
N ASP A 93 0.20 -4.86 17.39
CA ASP A 93 0.56 -5.89 16.42
C ASP A 93 -0.63 -6.83 16.24
N PRO A 94 -1.21 -6.95 15.04
CA PRO A 94 -2.32 -7.86 14.82
C PRO A 94 -1.88 -9.33 14.86
N ILE A 95 -0.60 -9.64 14.62
CA ILE A 95 -0.16 -11.02 14.39
C ILE A 95 0.07 -11.76 15.71
N GLY A 96 -0.45 -12.99 15.79
CA GLY A 96 -0.32 -13.85 16.96
C GLY A 96 -1.42 -13.68 18.00
N GLU A 97 -2.36 -12.75 17.79
CA GLU A 97 -3.54 -12.60 18.66
C GLU A 97 -4.40 -13.89 18.62
N ILE A 98 -4.70 -14.45 19.79
CA ILE A 98 -5.54 -15.65 19.94
C ILE A 98 -6.90 -15.24 20.51
N GLN A 99 -7.97 -15.61 19.81
CA GLN A 99 -9.36 -15.38 20.20
C GLN A 99 -10.14 -16.70 20.30
N ASP A 100 -11.31 -16.65 20.93
CA ASP A 100 -12.28 -17.75 21.00
C ASP A 100 -11.72 -19.06 21.61
N MET A 101 -10.81 -18.98 22.59
CA MET A 101 -10.24 -20.17 23.23
C MET A 101 -11.25 -20.89 24.11
N SER A 102 -11.52 -22.15 23.79
CA SER A 102 -12.48 -23.00 24.51
C SER A 102 -12.02 -24.45 24.60
N TYR A 103 -12.40 -25.14 25.67
CA TYR A 103 -12.19 -26.58 25.83
C TYR A 103 -13.28 -27.38 25.12
N ARG A 104 -12.90 -28.53 24.55
CA ARG A 104 -13.83 -29.50 23.96
C ARG A 104 -14.02 -30.71 24.89
N PRO A 105 -15.11 -31.47 24.75
CA PRO A 105 -15.34 -32.68 25.55
C PRO A 105 -14.21 -33.72 25.46
N SER A 106 -13.41 -33.70 24.40
CA SER A 106 -12.22 -34.55 24.25
C SER A 106 -10.99 -34.10 25.06
N GLY A 107 -11.04 -32.94 25.73
CA GLY A 107 -9.92 -32.36 26.49
C GLY A 107 -9.00 -31.44 25.68
N ILE A 108 -9.17 -31.33 24.36
CA ILE A 108 -8.40 -30.38 23.54
C ILE A 108 -8.88 -28.94 23.75
N GLN A 109 -7.96 -27.99 23.64
CA GLN A 109 -8.27 -26.56 23.58
C GLN A 109 -8.25 -26.08 22.12
N VAL A 110 -9.28 -25.34 21.73
CA VAL A 110 -9.44 -24.82 20.36
C VAL A 110 -9.65 -23.33 20.44
N GLY A 111 -8.96 -22.59 19.59
CA GLY A 111 -9.19 -21.17 19.35
C GLY A 111 -8.68 -20.75 17.98
N ARG A 112 -8.70 -19.46 17.72
CA ARG A 112 -8.34 -18.87 16.43
C ARG A 112 -7.18 -17.91 16.62
N MET A 113 -6.09 -18.14 15.90
CA MET A 113 -4.94 -17.25 15.90
C MET A 113 -4.95 -16.40 14.62
N ARG A 114 -4.72 -15.09 14.77
CA ARG A 114 -4.53 -14.20 13.62
C ARG A 114 -3.12 -14.37 13.06
N VAL A 115 -3.05 -14.68 11.76
CA VAL A 115 -1.80 -14.84 11.00
C VAL A 115 -1.79 -13.87 9.81
N PRO A 116 -0.61 -13.54 9.24
CA PRO A 116 -0.53 -12.76 8.01
C PRO A 116 -1.23 -13.50 6.86
N LEU A 117 -1.63 -12.75 5.83
CA LEU A 117 -2.15 -13.33 4.59
C LEU A 117 -1.04 -14.02 3.80
N GLY A 118 0.15 -13.42 3.78
CA GLY A 118 1.32 -13.90 3.04
C GLY A 118 1.92 -12.79 2.19
N VAL A 119 1.60 -12.78 0.91
CA VAL A 119 2.09 -11.81 -0.09
C VAL A 119 0.94 -10.95 -0.59
N ILE A 120 1.11 -9.64 -0.48
CA ILE A 120 0.15 -8.63 -0.93
C ILE A 120 0.71 -7.91 -2.16
N GLY A 121 0.00 -7.97 -3.29
CA GLY A 121 0.31 -7.14 -4.46
C GLY A 121 -0.46 -5.83 -4.41
N ILE A 122 0.22 -4.69 -4.44
CA ILE A 122 -0.42 -3.37 -4.37
C ILE A 122 -0.16 -2.63 -5.66
N ILE A 123 -1.23 -2.35 -6.39
CA ILE A 123 -1.18 -1.70 -7.70
C ILE A 123 -1.81 -0.32 -7.57
N TYR A 124 -1.04 0.73 -7.80
CA TYR A 124 -1.48 2.10 -7.58
C TYR A 124 -1.07 3.03 -8.73
N GLU A 125 -1.75 4.18 -8.83
CA GLU A 125 -1.51 5.19 -9.86
C GLU A 125 -0.51 6.26 -9.39
N SER A 126 -0.57 7.47 -9.95
CA SER A 126 0.33 8.61 -9.75
C SER A 126 0.24 9.20 -8.32
N ARG A 127 0.54 8.40 -7.30
CA ARG A 127 0.54 8.76 -5.87
C ARG A 127 1.76 8.13 -5.17
N PRO A 128 2.93 8.79 -5.20
CA PRO A 128 4.16 8.22 -4.66
C PRO A 128 4.08 7.87 -3.17
N ASN A 129 3.27 8.60 -2.39
CA ASN A 129 3.08 8.33 -0.96
C ASN A 129 2.49 6.94 -0.68
N VAL A 130 1.71 6.40 -1.62
CA VAL A 130 1.12 5.06 -1.47
C VAL A 130 2.21 4.01 -1.36
N THR A 131 3.38 4.20 -1.96
CA THR A 131 4.54 3.31 -1.82
C THR A 131 4.90 3.08 -0.36
N VAL A 132 4.99 4.15 0.43
CA VAL A 132 5.33 4.09 1.85
C VAL A 132 4.15 3.55 2.67
N ASP A 133 2.96 4.12 2.47
CA ASP A 133 1.77 3.77 3.27
C ASP A 133 1.43 2.28 3.13
N ALA A 134 1.50 1.76 1.91
CA ALA A 134 1.27 0.37 1.57
C ALA A 134 2.31 -0.56 2.19
N ALA A 135 3.59 -0.23 2.02
CA ALA A 135 4.70 -1.00 2.60
C ALA A 135 4.59 -1.04 4.13
N ALA A 136 4.34 0.10 4.77
CA ALA A 136 4.28 0.20 6.23
C ALA A 136 3.20 -0.71 6.83
N LEU A 137 1.98 -0.67 6.28
CA LEU A 137 0.87 -1.50 6.76
C LEU A 137 1.15 -3.00 6.54
N CYS A 138 1.72 -3.38 5.39
CA CYS A 138 2.05 -4.76 5.10
C CYS A 138 3.16 -5.28 6.02
N LEU A 139 4.22 -4.51 6.24
CA LEU A 139 5.30 -4.84 7.17
C LEU A 139 4.76 -5.04 8.58
N LYS A 140 3.94 -4.12 9.10
CA LYS A 140 3.33 -4.22 10.43
C LYS A 140 2.51 -5.49 10.59
N SER A 141 1.72 -5.82 9.58
CA SER A 141 0.86 -7.01 9.53
C SER A 141 1.62 -8.29 9.12
N GLY A 142 2.95 -8.28 9.04
CA GLY A 142 3.77 -9.46 8.79
C GLY A 142 3.65 -10.02 7.37
N ASN A 143 3.19 -9.23 6.42
CA ASN A 143 3.07 -9.62 5.01
C ASN A 143 4.30 -9.14 4.22
N ALA A 144 4.68 -9.90 3.19
CA ALA A 144 5.54 -9.37 2.14
C ALA A 144 4.71 -8.60 1.10
N THR A 145 5.32 -7.67 0.39
CA THR A 145 4.61 -6.78 -0.54
C THR A 145 5.34 -6.66 -1.87
N ILE A 146 4.55 -6.74 -2.95
CA ILE A 146 4.98 -6.39 -4.30
C ILE A 146 4.23 -5.13 -4.72
N LEU A 147 4.96 -4.03 -4.89
CA LEU A 147 4.44 -2.72 -5.22
C LEU A 147 4.55 -2.50 -6.73
N ARG A 148 3.47 -2.10 -7.38
CA ARG A 148 3.45 -1.63 -8.77
C ARG A 148 2.78 -0.27 -8.83
N GLY A 149 3.60 0.78 -8.90
CA GLY A 149 3.11 2.15 -9.06
C GLY A 149 2.81 2.55 -10.50
N GLY A 150 2.26 3.76 -10.68
CA GLY A 150 2.06 4.37 -11.99
C GLY A 150 3.40 4.64 -12.70
N SER A 151 3.40 4.57 -14.02
CA SER A 151 4.57 4.90 -14.85
C SER A 151 5.04 6.34 -14.65
N GLU A 152 4.11 7.22 -14.29
CA GLU A 152 4.31 8.66 -14.11
C GLU A 152 5.06 8.99 -12.82
N ALA A 153 5.16 8.04 -11.89
CA ALA A 153 5.76 8.22 -10.57
C ALA A 153 7.03 7.38 -10.37
N ILE A 154 7.63 6.88 -11.46
CA ILE A 154 8.67 5.85 -11.37
C ILE A 154 9.92 6.35 -10.65
N HIS A 155 10.32 7.61 -10.82
CA HIS A 155 11.51 8.15 -10.15
C HIS A 155 11.27 8.28 -8.64
N SER A 156 10.11 8.83 -8.25
CA SER A 156 9.71 8.96 -6.86
C SER A 156 9.57 7.59 -6.17
N ASN A 157 8.89 6.65 -6.81
CA ASN A 157 8.66 5.32 -6.27
C ASN A 157 9.98 4.57 -6.04
N ARG A 158 10.94 4.70 -6.96
CA ARG A 158 12.27 4.10 -6.81
C ARG A 158 13.05 4.72 -5.65
N ALA A 159 13.10 6.05 -5.56
CA ALA A 159 13.79 6.72 -4.45
C ALA A 159 13.18 6.36 -3.08
N ILE A 160 11.85 6.24 -3.01
CA ILE A 160 11.16 5.78 -1.81
C ILE A 160 11.47 4.30 -1.52
N ALA A 161 11.42 3.43 -2.54
CA ALA A 161 11.71 2.00 -2.39
C ALA A 161 13.15 1.75 -1.95
N GLU A 162 14.11 2.56 -2.38
CA GLU A 162 15.50 2.53 -1.92
C GLU A 162 15.60 2.89 -0.42
N CYS A 163 14.88 3.92 0.04
CA CYS A 163 14.80 4.23 1.48
C CYS A 163 14.24 3.05 2.28
N ILE A 164 13.20 2.40 1.75
CA ILE A 164 12.61 1.21 2.38
C ILE A 164 13.61 0.05 2.42
N ALA A 165 14.24 -0.28 1.30
CA ALA A 165 15.22 -1.37 1.21
C ALA A 165 16.40 -1.17 2.18
N ASN A 166 16.90 0.06 2.28
CA ASN A 166 17.96 0.41 3.23
C ASN A 166 17.51 0.24 4.68
N ALA A 167 16.28 0.64 5.02
CA ALA A 167 15.73 0.43 6.37
C ALA A 167 15.55 -1.06 6.70
N LEU A 168 15.05 -1.86 5.75
CA LEU A 168 14.90 -3.31 5.92
C LEU A 168 16.25 -3.97 6.22
N ALA A 169 17.29 -3.60 5.46
CA ALA A 169 18.65 -4.09 5.69
C ALA A 169 19.19 -3.71 7.08
N GLN A 170 19.01 -2.46 7.50
CA GLN A 170 19.43 -2.00 8.84
C GLN A 170 18.69 -2.70 9.98
N SER A 171 17.46 -3.13 9.76
CA SER A 171 16.64 -3.83 10.74
C SER A 171 16.72 -5.36 10.66
N GLY A 172 17.55 -5.90 9.76
CA GLY A 172 17.70 -7.35 9.58
C GLY A 172 16.46 -8.04 8.99
N LEU A 173 15.58 -7.29 8.32
CA LEU A 173 14.43 -7.85 7.60
C LEU A 173 14.87 -8.44 6.25
N PRO A 174 14.11 -9.41 5.70
CA PRO A 174 14.39 -9.93 4.36
C PRO A 174 14.34 -8.80 3.32
N ALA A 175 15.36 -8.69 2.47
CA ALA A 175 15.44 -7.66 1.44
C ALA A 175 14.21 -7.63 0.51
N ASN A 176 13.62 -8.81 0.26
CA ASN A 176 12.45 -8.97 -0.62
C ASN A 176 11.11 -8.88 0.12
N ALA A 177 11.09 -8.43 1.39
CA ALA A 177 9.86 -8.20 2.14
C ALA A 177 9.03 -7.06 1.52
N VAL A 178 9.69 -6.07 0.90
CA VAL A 178 9.04 -5.05 0.08
C VAL A 178 9.80 -4.97 -1.23
N GLN A 179 9.10 -5.14 -2.35
CA GLN A 179 9.66 -5.08 -3.68
C GLN A 179 8.90 -4.05 -4.53
N LEU A 180 9.62 -3.30 -5.36
CA LEU A 180 9.04 -2.44 -6.39
C LEU A 180 9.23 -3.10 -7.76
N VAL A 181 8.14 -3.22 -8.51
CA VAL A 181 8.19 -3.60 -9.94
C VAL A 181 8.73 -2.40 -10.71
N GLU A 182 9.97 -2.51 -11.20
CA GLU A 182 10.69 -1.38 -11.82
C GLU A 182 10.30 -1.13 -13.29
N THR A 183 9.71 -2.13 -13.95
CA THR A 183 9.23 -1.98 -15.33
C THR A 183 7.96 -1.16 -15.38
N THR A 184 7.88 -0.25 -16.35
CA THR A 184 6.67 0.55 -16.64
C THR A 184 5.67 -0.20 -17.52
N ASP A 185 6.03 -1.37 -18.05
CA ASP A 185 5.18 -2.16 -18.93
C ASP A 185 3.89 -2.60 -18.22
N ARG A 186 2.76 -2.39 -18.89
CA ARG A 186 1.42 -2.75 -18.41
C ARG A 186 1.20 -4.26 -18.34
N ALA A 187 1.99 -5.07 -19.06
CA ALA A 187 1.95 -6.52 -18.99
C ALA A 187 2.31 -7.05 -17.58
N ALA A 188 3.14 -6.32 -16.83
CA ALA A 188 3.50 -6.69 -15.47
C ALA A 188 2.28 -6.76 -14.53
N VAL A 189 1.28 -5.87 -14.74
CA VAL A 189 0.03 -5.90 -13.98
C VAL A 189 -0.74 -7.18 -14.26
N GLY A 190 -0.90 -7.55 -15.53
CA GLY A 190 -1.62 -8.77 -15.92
C GLY A 190 -0.98 -10.03 -15.34
N GLN A 191 0.35 -10.10 -15.34
CA GLN A 191 1.08 -11.21 -14.73
C GLN A 191 0.89 -11.24 -13.20
N LEU A 192 1.02 -10.09 -12.53
CA LEU A 192 0.93 -10.01 -11.08
C LEU A 192 -0.46 -10.41 -10.53
N ILE A 193 -1.53 -10.06 -11.23
CA ILE A 193 -2.90 -10.37 -10.80
C ILE A 193 -3.37 -11.79 -11.15
N THR A 194 -2.56 -12.55 -11.90
CA THR A 194 -2.90 -13.91 -12.38
C THR A 194 -2.05 -15.02 -11.76
N MET A 195 -1.35 -14.75 -10.64
CA MET A 195 -0.40 -15.67 -10.01
C MET A 195 -0.77 -16.06 -8.55
N PRO A 196 -1.88 -16.79 -8.35
CA PRO A 196 -2.37 -17.15 -7.02
C PRO A 196 -1.43 -18.08 -6.22
N ASP A 197 -0.48 -18.73 -6.88
CA ASP A 197 0.54 -19.56 -6.21
C ASP A 197 1.51 -18.72 -5.37
N TYR A 198 1.72 -17.45 -5.74
CA TYR A 198 2.72 -16.57 -5.15
C TYR A 198 2.12 -15.34 -4.46
N VAL A 199 0.97 -14.84 -4.92
CA VAL A 199 0.30 -13.64 -4.38
C VAL A 199 -1.05 -14.03 -3.81
N ASP A 200 -1.27 -13.72 -2.53
CA ASP A 200 -2.48 -14.13 -1.80
C ASP A 200 -3.62 -13.12 -1.96
N VAL A 201 -3.29 -11.84 -2.18
CA VAL A 201 -4.29 -10.79 -2.39
C VAL A 201 -3.74 -9.60 -3.18
N ILE A 202 -4.59 -9.00 -4.02
CA ILE A 202 -4.33 -7.75 -4.72
C ILE A 202 -5.12 -6.61 -4.11
N VAL A 203 -4.47 -5.46 -3.92
CA VAL A 203 -5.09 -4.22 -3.46
C VAL A 203 -4.88 -3.13 -4.52
N PRO A 204 -5.89 -2.85 -5.38
CA PRO A 204 -5.82 -1.76 -6.33
C PRO A 204 -6.13 -0.42 -5.65
N ARG A 205 -5.31 0.61 -5.93
CA ARG A 205 -5.47 1.99 -5.45
C ARG A 205 -5.32 2.97 -6.60
N GLY A 206 -6.42 3.21 -7.31
CA GLY A 206 -6.45 4.13 -8.45
C GLY A 206 -7.87 4.48 -8.86
N GLY A 207 -8.02 5.00 -10.06
CA GLY A 207 -9.31 5.31 -10.66
C GLY A 207 -10.16 4.07 -10.97
N LYS A 208 -11.43 4.32 -11.29
CA LYS A 208 -12.43 3.30 -11.64
C LYS A 208 -11.92 2.34 -12.72
N GLY A 209 -11.30 2.84 -13.79
CA GLY A 209 -10.80 2.01 -14.88
C GLY A 209 -9.71 1.02 -14.47
N LEU A 210 -8.79 1.40 -13.57
CA LEU A 210 -7.79 0.46 -13.04
C LEU A 210 -8.46 -0.65 -12.21
N ILE A 211 -9.39 -0.25 -11.34
CA ILE A 211 -10.10 -1.18 -10.46
C ILE A 211 -10.94 -2.15 -11.30
N GLU A 212 -11.68 -1.66 -12.29
CA GLU A 212 -12.49 -2.48 -13.21
C GLU A 212 -11.63 -3.47 -13.99
N ARG A 213 -10.53 -3.03 -14.58
CA ARG A 213 -9.61 -3.92 -15.31
C ARG A 213 -9.08 -5.04 -14.42
N ILE A 214 -8.54 -4.69 -13.25
CA ILE A 214 -8.02 -5.70 -12.30
C ILE A 214 -9.13 -6.66 -11.87
N SER A 215 -10.34 -6.14 -11.67
CA SER A 215 -11.50 -6.94 -11.25
C SER A 215 -11.96 -7.96 -12.28
N GLN A 216 -11.76 -7.66 -13.56
CA GLN A 216 -12.16 -8.53 -14.67
C GLN A 216 -11.11 -9.64 -14.92
N ASP A 217 -9.83 -9.29 -14.81
CA ASP A 217 -8.73 -10.15 -15.25
C ASP A 217 -8.08 -10.95 -14.10
N ALA A 218 -8.24 -10.54 -12.84
CA ALA A 218 -7.53 -11.15 -11.71
C ALA A 218 -8.05 -12.56 -11.38
N THR A 219 -7.11 -13.50 -11.21
CA THR A 219 -7.38 -14.81 -10.59
C THR A 219 -7.00 -14.82 -9.11
N VAL A 220 -6.17 -13.87 -8.67
CA VAL A 220 -5.85 -13.59 -7.26
C VAL A 220 -7.02 -12.85 -6.59
N PRO A 221 -7.39 -13.14 -5.33
CA PRO A 221 -8.39 -12.39 -4.59
C PRO A 221 -8.11 -10.87 -4.56
N VAL A 222 -9.15 -10.04 -4.70
CA VAL A 222 -8.99 -8.58 -4.79
C VAL A 222 -9.75 -7.85 -3.67
N ILE A 223 -9.05 -7.05 -2.87
CA ILE A 223 -9.66 -6.13 -1.89
C ILE A 223 -9.80 -4.75 -2.54
N LYS A 224 -11.03 -4.39 -2.91
CA LYS A 224 -11.36 -3.14 -3.61
C LYS A 224 -12.61 -2.50 -3.04
N HIS A 225 -12.76 -1.21 -3.27
CA HIS A 225 -14.02 -0.50 -3.13
C HIS A 225 -14.72 -0.46 -4.50
N LEU A 226 -16.05 -0.41 -4.48
CA LEU A 226 -16.87 -0.23 -5.68
C LEU A 226 -17.11 1.27 -5.92
N ASP A 227 -18.13 1.61 -6.69
CA ASP A 227 -18.58 2.99 -6.88
C ASP A 227 -18.97 3.58 -5.51
N GLY A 228 -18.16 4.48 -4.96
CA GLY A 228 -18.35 5.16 -3.66
C GLY A 228 -19.56 6.10 -3.66
N ILE A 229 -20.74 5.58 -3.95
CA ILE A 229 -21.99 6.35 -4.06
C ILE A 229 -22.60 6.48 -2.66
N CYS A 230 -22.21 7.56 -1.98
CA CYS A 230 -22.74 7.92 -0.67
C CYS A 230 -23.99 8.80 -0.80
N HIS A 231 -25.06 8.46 -0.08
CA HIS A 231 -26.32 9.21 -0.04
C HIS A 231 -26.49 9.91 1.32
N VAL A 232 -27.02 11.13 1.32
CA VAL A 232 -27.46 11.82 2.53
C VAL A 232 -28.99 11.93 2.48
N TYR A 233 -29.67 11.15 3.33
CA TYR A 233 -31.12 11.24 3.51
C TYR A 233 -31.45 12.25 4.61
N ILE A 234 -32.27 13.25 4.28
CA ILE A 234 -32.74 14.26 5.24
C ILE A 234 -34.18 13.90 5.61
N ASP A 235 -34.36 13.40 6.83
CA ASP A 235 -35.68 13.05 7.34
C ASP A 235 -36.57 14.28 7.57
N ARG A 236 -37.89 14.10 7.52
CA ARG A 236 -38.88 15.16 7.79
C ARG A 236 -38.70 15.79 9.19
N GLN A 237 -38.19 15.04 10.16
CA GLN A 237 -37.96 15.53 11.53
C GLN A 237 -36.52 16.03 11.75
N ALA A 238 -35.69 16.10 10.70
CA ALA A 238 -34.31 16.53 10.85
C ALA A 238 -34.21 18.00 11.27
N ASP A 239 -33.27 18.27 12.16
CA ASP A 239 -32.83 19.63 12.44
C ASP A 239 -32.24 20.24 11.15
N LEU A 240 -32.86 21.33 10.69
CA LEU A 240 -32.54 21.94 9.40
C LEU A 240 -31.09 22.45 9.33
N GLN A 241 -30.56 22.96 10.44
CA GLN A 241 -29.20 23.49 10.48
C GLN A 241 -28.19 22.35 10.39
N LYS A 242 -28.38 21.29 11.17
CA LYS A 242 -27.53 20.08 11.10
C LYS A 242 -27.60 19.43 9.73
N ALA A 243 -28.80 19.32 9.15
CA ALA A 243 -29.00 18.73 7.82
C ALA A 243 -28.23 19.50 6.74
N ARG A 244 -28.30 20.84 6.76
CA ARG A 244 -27.53 21.69 5.85
C ARG A 244 -26.02 21.48 6.03
N ASP A 245 -25.52 21.54 7.27
CA ASP A 245 -24.08 21.47 7.53
C ASP A 245 -23.50 20.11 7.11
N ILE A 246 -24.22 19.01 7.39
CA ILE A 246 -23.85 17.66 6.94
C ILE A 246 -23.90 17.53 5.43
N ALA A 247 -25.02 17.90 4.79
CA ALA A 247 -25.19 17.75 3.34
C ALA A 247 -24.15 18.56 2.55
N PHE A 248 -23.83 19.78 3.02
CA PHE A 248 -22.80 20.61 2.41
C PHE A 248 -21.42 19.98 2.61
N ASN A 249 -21.03 19.69 3.85
CA ASN A 249 -19.71 19.15 4.17
C ASN A 249 -19.42 17.83 3.42
N ALA A 250 -20.40 16.92 3.40
CA ALA A 250 -20.28 15.62 2.76
C ALA A 250 -20.00 15.69 1.25
N LYS A 251 -20.33 16.81 0.58
CA LYS A 251 -20.14 16.95 -0.87
C LYS A 251 -19.05 17.95 -1.26
N THR A 252 -18.79 18.98 -0.45
CA THR A 252 -17.92 20.10 -0.85
C THR A 252 -16.56 20.13 -0.15
N HIS A 253 -16.33 19.31 0.89
CA HIS A 253 -15.05 19.30 1.59
C HIS A 253 -13.88 18.87 0.69
N ARG A 254 -14.05 17.76 -0.05
CA ARG A 254 -13.11 17.30 -1.08
C ARG A 254 -13.86 16.55 -2.18
N TYR A 255 -13.80 17.07 -3.41
CA TYR A 255 -14.48 16.46 -4.56
C TYR A 255 -13.81 15.18 -5.09
N GLY A 256 -12.55 14.93 -4.73
CA GLY A 256 -11.72 13.85 -5.28
C GLY A 256 -11.59 12.60 -4.42
N VAL A 257 -12.38 12.47 -3.34
CA VAL A 257 -12.43 11.28 -2.48
C VAL A 257 -13.73 10.51 -2.71
N CYS A 258 -13.65 9.18 -2.66
CA CYS A 258 -14.80 8.28 -2.74
C CYS A 258 -15.63 8.31 -1.47
#